data_AF-A0A2E7AM27-F1
#
_entry.id   AF-A0A2E7AM27-F1
#
_cell.length_a   1.000
_cell.length_b   1.000
_cell.length_c   1.000
_cell.angle_alpha   90.00
_cell.angle_beta   90.00
_cell.angle_gamma   90.00
#
_symmetry.space_group_name_H-M   'P 1'
#
loop_
_entity.id
_entity.type
_entity.pdbx_description
1 polymer ?
#
loop_
_entity_poly.entity_id
_entity_poly.type
_entity_poly.pdbx_seq_one_letter_code
_entity_poly.pdbx_strand_id
1 'polypeptide(L)'
;MFFLRYLCVTLLCSIPIVVVLPAHADDEPEAEKPRVWTSADGRKLTGTLEEKGEDWVKLQIKGKVYTLKLEKLSKEDQNYLKTHKIRKPLQIRTELKSYKDNDLEQTVMTLDVEFTNMEENSELYLLVVWISKKKSDQSSGSVSIKEKLECFYDRDGVYSHEASFFDNKNGDDFRGWAIRVMDMKGKVLTERASSAGYLRYLKTVITRRAPVPPEEDE
;
A
#
# COMPACT_ATOMS: atom_id res chain seq x y z
N MET A 1 75.79 -37.69 15.81
CA MET A 1 75.94 -36.29 16.23
C MET A 1 75.04 -35.43 15.35
N PHE A 2 74.10 -34.71 15.97
CA PHE A 2 73.31 -33.56 15.46
C PHE A 2 72.39 -33.80 14.22
N PHE A 3 71.05 -33.91 14.38
CA PHE A 3 70.00 -32.88 14.62
C PHE A 3 69.76 -31.91 13.45
N LEU A 4 68.55 -31.94 12.85
CA LEU A 4 67.59 -30.82 12.64
C LEU A 4 66.63 -31.08 11.45
N ARG A 5 65.31 -31.23 11.73
CA ARG A 5 64.19 -30.30 11.45
C ARG A 5 63.51 -30.52 10.09
N TYR A 6 62.35 -31.18 10.03
CA TYR A 6 60.97 -30.65 10.23
C TYR A 6 60.58 -29.49 9.30
N LEU A 7 59.70 -29.79 8.34
CA LEU A 7 58.61 -28.89 7.93
C LEU A 7 57.53 -29.72 7.21
N CYS A 8 56.61 -30.29 7.99
CA CYS A 8 55.30 -30.73 7.51
C CYS A 8 54.40 -29.49 7.46
N VAL A 9 54.07 -29.02 6.26
CA VAL A 9 53.03 -28.00 6.07
C VAL A 9 51.68 -28.73 6.12
N THR A 10 51.01 -28.67 7.26
CA THR A 10 49.61 -29.07 7.41
C THR A 10 48.72 -28.01 6.77
N LEU A 11 48.08 -28.36 5.65
CA LEU A 11 46.98 -27.60 5.08
C LEU A 11 45.78 -27.66 6.06
N LEU A 12 45.45 -26.52 6.67
CA LEU A 12 44.24 -26.35 7.47
C LEU A 12 43.04 -26.16 6.52
N CYS A 13 42.13 -27.13 6.53
CA CYS A 13 40.78 -27.02 5.97
C CYS A 13 40.00 -25.91 6.68
N SER A 14 39.72 -24.81 5.99
CA SER A 14 38.68 -23.84 6.39
C SER A 14 37.43 -24.09 5.55
N ILE A 15 36.47 -24.82 6.12
CA ILE A 15 35.11 -24.95 5.58
C ILE A 15 34.38 -23.64 5.94
N PRO A 16 33.85 -22.87 4.97
CA PRO A 16 32.99 -21.74 5.31
C PRO A 16 31.67 -22.29 5.86
N ILE A 17 31.40 -22.00 7.13
CA ILE A 17 30.08 -22.18 7.72
C ILE A 17 29.18 -21.13 7.07
N VAL A 18 28.39 -21.55 6.08
CA VAL A 18 27.28 -20.76 5.55
C VAL A 18 26.23 -20.69 6.66
N VAL A 19 26.21 -19.59 7.41
CA VAL A 19 25.10 -19.26 8.29
C VAL A 19 23.96 -18.81 7.36
N VAL A 20 23.09 -19.76 7.00
CA VAL A 20 21.80 -19.45 6.37
C VAL A 20 20.95 -18.79 7.46
N LEU A 21 20.95 -17.47 7.50
CA LEU A 21 19.90 -16.74 8.20
C LEU A 21 18.58 -17.04 7.46
N PRO A 22 17.51 -17.41 8.18
CA PRO A 22 16.21 -17.55 7.54
C PRO A 22 15.84 -16.18 6.97
N ALA A 23 15.71 -16.12 5.64
CA ALA A 23 15.04 -15.01 4.97
C ALA A 23 13.67 -14.86 5.66
N HIS A 24 13.46 -13.73 6.33
CA HIS A 24 12.15 -13.36 6.81
C HIS A 24 11.26 -13.29 5.57
N ALA A 25 10.44 -14.32 5.38
CA ALA A 25 9.37 -14.31 4.41
C ALA A 25 8.53 -13.09 4.73
N ASP A 26 8.45 -12.18 3.76
CA ASP A 26 7.56 -11.04 3.79
C ASP A 26 6.13 -11.58 3.81
N ASP A 27 5.57 -11.73 5.01
CA ASP A 27 4.15 -11.95 5.19
C ASP A 27 3.46 -10.69 4.69
N GLU A 28 3.01 -10.72 3.42
CA GLU A 28 1.92 -9.85 2.97
C GLU A 28 0.80 -9.94 4.02
N PRO A 29 0.02 -8.87 4.26
CA PRO A 29 -1.15 -8.96 5.13
C PRO A 29 -2.15 -9.94 4.50
N GLU A 30 -1.98 -11.23 4.80
CA GLU A 30 -2.86 -12.28 4.35
C GLU A 30 -4.24 -11.97 4.90
N ALA A 31 -5.19 -11.84 3.99
CA ALA A 31 -6.59 -11.77 4.36
C ALA A 31 -6.92 -12.90 5.34
N GLU A 32 -7.80 -12.63 6.31
CA GLU A 32 -8.17 -13.58 7.36
C GLU A 32 -8.45 -14.97 6.79
N LYS A 33 -7.66 -15.96 7.23
CA LYS A 33 -7.78 -17.33 6.73
C LYS A 33 -9.01 -18.02 7.32
N PRO A 34 -9.70 -18.88 6.56
CA PRO A 34 -10.78 -19.70 7.11
C PRO A 34 -10.25 -20.59 8.25
N ARG A 35 -10.96 -20.61 9.37
CA ARG A 35 -10.65 -21.50 10.51
C ARG A 35 -11.88 -22.27 10.96
N VAL A 36 -11.63 -23.31 11.76
CA VAL A 36 -12.69 -24.04 12.45
C VAL A 36 -13.07 -23.27 13.72
N TRP A 37 -14.36 -23.01 13.87
CA TRP A 37 -15.01 -22.42 15.03
C TRP A 37 -15.84 -23.48 15.72
N THR A 38 -15.82 -23.50 17.04
CA THR A 38 -16.56 -24.44 17.88
C THR A 38 -17.64 -23.69 18.65
N SER A 39 -18.87 -24.18 18.65
CA SER A 39 -19.95 -23.64 19.46
C SER A 39 -19.81 -24.04 20.93
N ALA A 40 -20.51 -23.37 21.83
CA ALA A 40 -20.60 -23.76 23.25
C ALA A 40 -21.09 -25.22 23.41
N ASP A 41 -22.02 -25.65 22.54
CA ASP A 41 -22.53 -27.03 22.50
C ASP A 41 -21.60 -28.04 21.79
N GLY A 42 -20.38 -27.65 21.40
CA GLY A 42 -19.37 -28.52 20.78
C GLY A 42 -19.52 -28.75 19.27
N ARG A 43 -20.46 -28.09 18.58
CA ARG A 43 -20.60 -28.18 17.12
C ARG A 43 -19.49 -27.40 16.44
N LYS A 44 -18.99 -27.90 15.32
CA LYS A 44 -17.90 -27.27 14.56
C LYS A 44 -18.39 -26.71 13.23
N LEU A 45 -17.87 -25.55 12.86
CA LEU A 45 -18.12 -24.92 11.57
C LEU A 45 -16.84 -24.28 11.04
N THR A 46 -16.66 -24.25 9.72
CA THR A 46 -15.50 -23.58 9.12
C THR A 46 -15.95 -22.24 8.53
N GLY A 47 -15.23 -21.17 8.86
CA GLY A 47 -15.52 -19.84 8.37
C GLY A 47 -14.39 -18.85 8.62
N THR A 48 -14.48 -17.70 7.96
CA THR A 48 -13.53 -16.59 8.10
C THR A 48 -14.09 -15.55 9.07
N LEU A 49 -13.24 -14.99 9.92
CA LEU A 49 -13.61 -13.87 10.79
C LEU A 49 -13.59 -12.58 9.99
N GLU A 50 -14.73 -11.91 9.88
CA GLU A 50 -14.87 -10.64 9.15
C GLU A 50 -14.74 -9.44 10.09
N GLU A 51 -15.42 -9.53 11.23
CA GLU A 51 -15.52 -8.43 12.18
C GLU A 51 -15.80 -8.97 13.58
N LYS A 52 -15.37 -8.23 14.60
CA LYS A 52 -15.71 -8.51 16.00
C LYS A 52 -16.08 -7.21 16.71
N GLY A 53 -17.08 -7.29 17.58
CA GLY A 53 -17.35 -6.30 18.61
C GLY A 53 -17.08 -6.88 20.00
N GLU A 54 -17.53 -6.20 21.04
CA GLU A 54 -17.34 -6.65 22.43
C GLU A 54 -18.04 -8.00 22.70
N ASP A 55 -19.31 -8.13 22.29
CA ASP A 55 -20.14 -9.32 22.59
C ASP A 55 -20.57 -10.11 21.35
N TRP A 56 -20.04 -9.77 20.17
CA TRP A 56 -20.46 -10.40 18.91
C TRP A 56 -19.30 -10.55 17.93
N VAL A 57 -19.46 -11.50 17.00
CA VAL A 57 -18.58 -11.70 15.84
C VAL A 57 -19.39 -11.86 14.57
N LYS A 58 -18.82 -11.42 13.44
CA LYS A 58 -19.31 -11.73 12.11
C LYS A 58 -18.40 -12.79 11.49
N LEU A 59 -18.98 -13.95 11.19
CA LEU A 59 -18.29 -15.03 10.50
C LEU A 59 -18.85 -15.17 9.08
N GLN A 60 -17.97 -15.20 8.09
CA GLN A 60 -18.33 -15.60 6.74
C GLN A 60 -18.25 -17.12 6.62
N ILE A 61 -19.39 -17.75 6.36
CA ILE A 61 -19.55 -19.19 6.22
C ILE A 61 -20.20 -19.46 4.88
N LYS A 62 -19.52 -20.19 3.98
CA LYS A 62 -20.03 -20.54 2.64
C LYS A 62 -20.57 -19.31 1.87
N GLY A 63 -19.86 -18.18 1.94
CA GLY A 63 -20.22 -16.94 1.25
C GLY A 63 -21.31 -16.10 1.92
N LYS A 64 -21.87 -16.52 3.08
CA LYS A 64 -22.85 -15.74 3.85
C LYS A 64 -22.24 -15.26 5.15
N VAL A 65 -22.51 -14.01 5.51
CA VAL A 65 -22.05 -13.41 6.76
C VAL A 65 -23.10 -13.64 7.85
N TYR A 66 -22.69 -14.24 8.95
CA TYR A 66 -23.52 -14.52 10.11
C TYR A 66 -22.99 -13.75 11.32
N THR A 67 -23.87 -12.97 11.94
CA THR A 67 -23.57 -12.35 13.24
C THR A 67 -23.92 -13.33 14.36
N LEU A 68 -22.92 -13.71 15.16
CA LEU A 68 -23.05 -14.61 16.29
C LEU A 68 -22.68 -13.86 17.58
N LYS A 69 -23.39 -14.16 18.66
CA LYS A 69 -22.98 -13.70 19.99
C LYS A 69 -21.77 -14.48 20.47
N LEU A 70 -20.84 -13.83 21.15
CA LEU A 70 -19.59 -14.42 21.63
C LEU A 70 -19.84 -15.61 22.57
N GLU A 71 -20.89 -15.53 23.40
CA GLU A 71 -21.34 -16.59 24.32
C GLU A 71 -21.67 -17.92 23.64
N LYS A 72 -22.01 -17.90 22.35
CA LYS A 72 -22.33 -19.10 21.57
C LYS A 72 -21.11 -19.85 21.08
N LEU A 73 -19.91 -19.28 21.21
CA LEU A 73 -18.65 -19.92 20.85
C LEU A 73 -18.03 -20.62 22.05
N SER A 74 -17.14 -21.57 21.78
CA SER A 74 -16.35 -22.26 22.79
C SER A 74 -15.47 -21.29 23.58
N LYS A 75 -15.11 -21.63 24.82
CA LYS A 75 -14.20 -20.80 25.62
C LYS A 75 -12.85 -20.57 24.95
N GLU A 76 -12.37 -21.54 24.17
CA GLU A 76 -11.12 -21.44 23.41
C GLU A 76 -11.24 -20.39 22.30
N ASP A 77 -12.32 -20.42 21.52
CA ASP A 77 -12.57 -19.44 20.47
C ASP A 77 -12.81 -18.03 21.06
N GLN A 78 -13.50 -17.93 22.20
CA GLN A 78 -13.66 -16.66 22.92
C GLN A 78 -12.30 -16.09 23.36
N ASN A 79 -11.40 -16.93 23.87
CA ASN A 79 -10.08 -16.50 24.30
C ASN A 79 -9.21 -16.07 23.11
N TYR A 80 -9.27 -16.79 21.99
CA TYR A 80 -8.62 -16.37 20.75
C TYR A 80 -9.10 -14.99 20.30
N LEU A 81 -10.41 -14.75 20.30
CA LEU A 81 -11.00 -13.49 19.85
C LEU A 81 -10.63 -12.29 20.72
N LYS A 82 -10.24 -12.49 21.98
CA LYS A 82 -9.78 -11.39 22.85
C LYS A 82 -8.47 -10.79 22.37
N THR A 83 -7.52 -11.62 21.95
CA THR A 83 -6.18 -11.18 21.55
C THR A 83 -6.02 -11.03 20.05
N HIS A 84 -6.85 -11.71 19.25
CA HIS A 84 -6.76 -11.66 17.79
C HIS A 84 -7.15 -10.28 17.24
N LYS A 85 -6.25 -9.64 16.50
CA LYS A 85 -6.55 -8.42 15.73
C LYS A 85 -6.94 -8.84 14.32
N ILE A 86 -8.11 -8.39 13.86
CA ILE A 86 -8.54 -8.62 12.48
C ILE A 86 -7.73 -7.69 11.58
N ARG A 87 -6.91 -8.25 10.70
CA ARG A 87 -6.16 -7.45 9.70
C ARG A 87 -7.01 -7.31 8.45
N LYS A 88 -7.52 -6.10 8.21
CA LYS A 88 -8.21 -5.77 6.95
C LYS A 88 -7.18 -5.33 5.92
N PRO A 89 -7.40 -5.65 4.62
CA PRO A 89 -6.51 -5.17 3.57
C PRO A 89 -6.58 -3.63 3.47
N LEU A 90 -5.44 -3.03 3.14
CA LEU A 90 -5.33 -1.62 2.82
C LEU A 90 -6.33 -1.25 1.71
N GLN A 91 -7.19 -0.26 1.97
CA GLN A 91 -8.04 0.32 0.93
C GLN A 91 -7.62 1.75 0.67
N ILE A 92 -7.53 2.07 -0.62
CA ILE A 92 -7.16 3.39 -1.11
C ILE A 92 -8.32 3.90 -1.94
N ARG A 93 -8.80 5.10 -1.65
CA ARG A 93 -9.87 5.77 -2.42
C ARG A 93 -9.42 7.15 -2.84
N THR A 94 -10.05 7.66 -3.89
CA THR A 94 -9.69 8.94 -4.51
C THR A 94 -10.96 9.69 -4.86
N GLU A 95 -11.06 10.95 -4.47
CA GLU A 95 -12.16 11.85 -4.82
C GLU A 95 -11.59 13.16 -5.35
N LEU A 96 -12.09 13.63 -6.49
CA LEU A 96 -11.68 14.91 -7.07
C LEU A 96 -12.75 15.96 -6.80
N LYS A 97 -12.32 17.09 -6.23
CA LYS A 97 -13.11 18.29 -5.99
C LYS A 97 -12.54 19.44 -6.80
N SER A 98 -13.40 20.40 -7.15
CA SER A 98 -13.01 21.58 -7.91
C SER A 98 -13.66 22.82 -7.33
N TYR A 99 -12.88 23.89 -7.19
CA TYR A 99 -13.34 25.21 -6.80
C TYR A 99 -12.86 26.25 -7.81
N LYS A 100 -13.71 27.22 -8.13
CA LYS A 100 -13.33 28.33 -9.02
C LYS A 100 -13.00 29.55 -8.17
N ASP A 101 -11.74 29.97 -8.23
CA ASP A 101 -11.28 31.24 -7.69
C ASP A 101 -11.51 32.33 -8.74
N ASN A 102 -12.54 33.15 -8.51
CA ASN A 102 -12.91 34.22 -9.44
C ASN A 102 -11.95 35.43 -9.35
N ASP A 103 -11.25 35.61 -8.23
CA ASP A 103 -10.32 36.73 -8.06
C ASP A 103 -9.01 36.46 -8.83
N LEU A 104 -8.58 35.19 -8.86
CA LEU A 104 -7.38 34.75 -9.56
C LEU A 104 -7.64 34.17 -10.95
N GLU A 105 -8.91 34.13 -11.39
CA GLU A 105 -9.38 33.49 -12.62
C GLU A 105 -8.85 32.05 -12.79
N GLN A 106 -8.78 31.30 -11.70
CA GLN A 106 -8.23 29.96 -11.64
C GLN A 106 -9.27 28.93 -11.22
N THR A 107 -9.10 27.70 -11.68
CA THR A 107 -9.78 26.54 -11.13
C THR A 107 -8.79 25.79 -10.25
N VAL A 108 -9.08 25.74 -8.95
CA VAL A 108 -8.33 24.93 -7.99
C VAL A 108 -8.94 23.53 -8.01
N MET A 109 -8.11 22.53 -8.28
CA MET A 109 -8.48 21.12 -8.19
C MET A 109 -7.89 20.54 -6.92
N THR A 110 -8.72 19.84 -6.15
CA THR A 110 -8.32 19.17 -4.91
C THR A 110 -8.58 17.68 -5.07
N LEU A 111 -7.52 16.88 -5.04
CA LEU A 111 -7.60 15.41 -5.03
C LEU A 111 -7.46 14.93 -3.60
N ASP A 112 -8.55 14.40 -3.06
CA ASP A 112 -8.54 13.70 -1.79
C ASP A 112 -8.13 12.25 -2.02
N VAL A 113 -7.12 11.80 -1.27
CA VAL A 113 -6.67 10.41 -1.22
C VAL A 113 -6.93 9.89 0.19
N GLU A 114 -7.81 8.89 0.28
CA GLU A 114 -8.19 8.24 1.53
C GLU A 114 -7.44 6.91 1.66
N PHE A 115 -6.74 6.74 2.79
CA PHE A 115 -6.14 5.48 3.21
C PHE A 115 -6.91 4.91 4.40
N THR A 116 -7.25 3.63 4.32
CA THR A 116 -7.92 2.88 5.40
C THR A 116 -7.29 1.51 5.59
N ASN A 117 -7.20 1.07 6.85
CA ASN A 117 -6.53 -0.17 7.26
C ASN A 117 -5.03 -0.19 6.92
N MET A 118 -4.34 0.94 7.09
CA MET A 118 -2.87 0.98 7.06
C MET A 118 -2.30 0.15 8.21
N GLU A 119 -1.21 -0.56 7.92
CA GLU A 119 -0.53 -1.36 8.92
C GLU A 119 0.15 -0.45 9.97
N GLU A 120 0.08 -0.83 11.25
CA GLU A 120 0.74 -0.10 12.33
C GLU A 120 2.25 0.00 12.06
N ASN A 121 2.79 1.22 12.10
CA ASN A 121 4.19 1.53 11.79
C ASN A 121 4.61 1.30 10.32
N SER A 122 3.64 1.18 9.40
CA SER A 122 3.92 1.29 7.97
C SER A 122 3.96 2.74 7.52
N GLU A 123 4.77 3.02 6.50
CA GLU A 123 4.76 4.29 5.79
C GLU A 123 4.49 3.99 4.31
N LEU A 124 3.69 4.86 3.67
CA LEU A 124 3.36 4.77 2.26
C LEU A 124 3.87 6.01 1.54
N TYR A 125 4.47 5.78 0.38
CA TYR A 125 4.83 6.83 -0.56
C TYR A 125 3.67 7.06 -1.53
N LEU A 126 3.26 8.32 -1.70
CA LEU A 126 2.30 8.76 -2.72
C LEU A 126 2.98 9.73 -3.70
N LEU A 127 2.96 9.37 -4.98
CA LEU A 127 3.21 10.29 -6.08
C LEU A 127 1.86 10.77 -6.63
N VAL A 128 1.65 12.08 -6.68
CA VAL A 128 0.54 12.72 -7.40
C VAL A 128 1.09 13.46 -8.61
N VAL A 129 0.43 13.30 -9.75
CA VAL A 129 0.78 13.97 -11.01
C VAL A 129 -0.45 14.71 -11.53
N TRP A 130 -0.31 16.01 -11.70
CA TRP A 130 -1.30 16.89 -12.27
C TRP A 130 -1.04 17.10 -13.75
N ILE A 131 -2.07 16.93 -14.58
CA ILE A 131 -1.97 16.94 -16.03
C ILE A 131 -2.77 18.12 -16.56
N SER A 132 -2.11 18.97 -17.36
CA SER A 132 -2.72 20.11 -18.02
C SER A 132 -2.63 20.01 -19.54
N LYS A 133 -3.42 20.85 -20.22
CA LYS A 133 -3.24 21.09 -21.66
C LYS A 133 -1.86 21.70 -21.89
N LYS A 134 -1.18 21.26 -22.95
CA LYS A 134 0.13 21.81 -23.32
C LYS A 134 -0.05 23.23 -23.88
N LYS A 135 0.62 24.22 -23.28
CA LYS A 135 0.56 25.64 -23.72
C LYS A 135 0.95 25.87 -25.19
N SER A 136 1.88 25.08 -25.72
CA SER A 136 2.40 25.27 -27.08
C SER A 136 1.49 24.75 -28.18
N ASP A 137 0.36 24.12 -27.84
CA ASP A 137 -0.50 23.46 -28.82
C ASP A 137 -1.89 24.12 -28.86
N GLN A 138 -2.16 24.80 -29.97
CA GLN A 138 -3.47 25.38 -30.24
C GLN A 138 -4.50 24.29 -30.60
N SER A 139 -4.06 23.09 -31.02
CA SER A 139 -4.93 21.95 -31.27
C SER A 139 -5.32 21.25 -29.97
N SER A 140 -6.54 20.70 -29.89
CA SER A 140 -7.23 20.39 -28.63
C SER A 140 -6.68 19.18 -27.84
N GLY A 141 -5.69 18.45 -28.38
CA GLY A 141 -5.38 17.08 -27.94
C GLY A 141 -4.14 16.88 -27.08
N SER A 142 -3.12 17.75 -27.12
CA SER A 142 -1.87 17.46 -26.39
C SER A 142 -1.90 17.92 -24.94
N VAL A 143 -1.38 17.05 -24.06
CA VAL A 143 -1.35 17.25 -22.60
C VAL A 143 0.05 16.97 -22.05
N SER A 144 0.40 17.64 -20.97
CA SER A 144 1.69 17.55 -20.30
C SER A 144 1.53 17.50 -18.78
N ILE A 145 2.60 17.08 -18.10
CA ILE A 145 2.68 17.17 -16.65
C ILE A 145 2.83 18.65 -16.28
N LYS A 146 1.87 19.16 -15.52
CA LYS A 146 1.92 20.50 -14.95
C LYS A 146 2.76 20.51 -13.69
N GLU A 147 2.43 19.59 -12.79
CA GLU A 147 2.96 19.56 -11.43
C GLU A 147 3.01 18.11 -10.95
N LYS A 148 3.94 17.85 -10.02
CA LYS A 148 4.06 16.57 -9.33
C LYS A 148 4.25 16.83 -7.84
N LEU A 149 3.74 15.93 -7.02
CA LEU A 149 3.90 15.95 -5.56
C LEU A 149 4.37 14.57 -5.10
N GLU A 150 5.34 14.55 -4.19
CA GLU A 150 5.86 13.34 -3.55
C GLU A 150 5.58 13.46 -2.05
N CYS A 151 4.72 12.59 -1.53
CA CYS A 151 4.19 12.64 -0.15
C CYS A 151 4.40 11.31 0.57
N PHE A 152 4.44 11.35 1.90
CA PHE A 152 4.60 10.19 2.78
C PHE A 152 3.51 10.21 3.84
N TYR A 153 2.89 9.06 4.08
CA TYR A 153 1.79 8.90 5.03
C TYR A 153 2.01 7.67 5.90
N ASP A 154 1.73 7.81 7.20
CA ASP A 154 2.02 6.81 8.24
C ASP A 154 0.77 6.33 8.99
N ARG A 155 -0.43 6.78 8.56
CA ARG A 155 -1.69 6.51 9.25
C ARG A 155 -2.90 6.62 8.31
N ASP A 156 -3.99 6.01 8.74
CA ASP A 156 -5.31 6.18 8.11
C ASP A 156 -5.74 7.66 8.12
N GLY A 157 -6.39 8.08 7.05
CA GLY A 157 -6.86 9.45 6.90
C GLY A 157 -7.24 9.83 5.48
N VAL A 158 -7.82 11.01 5.35
CA VAL A 158 -8.10 11.67 4.08
C VAL A 158 -7.09 12.80 3.91
N TYR A 159 -6.33 12.75 2.81
CA TYR A 159 -5.30 13.73 2.52
C TYR A 159 -5.61 14.46 1.22
N SER A 160 -5.73 15.79 1.33
CA SER A 160 -6.08 16.67 0.21
C SER A 160 -4.82 17.21 -0.47
N HIS A 161 -4.77 17.07 -1.79
CA HIS A 161 -3.70 17.61 -2.62
C HIS A 161 -4.28 18.60 -3.62
N GLU A 162 -3.70 19.78 -3.71
CA GLU A 162 -4.26 20.85 -4.55
C GLU A 162 -3.33 21.24 -5.69
N ALA A 163 -3.92 21.66 -6.81
CA ALA A 163 -3.23 22.35 -7.87
C ALA A 163 -4.17 23.34 -8.57
N SER A 164 -3.63 24.50 -8.94
CA SER A 164 -4.39 25.57 -9.58
C SER A 164 -4.16 25.60 -11.10
N PHE A 165 -5.25 25.65 -11.85
CA PHE A 165 -5.28 25.62 -13.30
C PHE A 165 -5.87 26.91 -13.85
N PHE A 166 -5.31 27.41 -14.95
CA PHE A 166 -5.88 28.55 -15.67
C PHE A 166 -6.87 28.06 -16.71
N ASP A 167 -7.75 28.93 -17.18
CA ASP A 167 -8.64 28.57 -18.27
C ASP A 167 -7.86 28.31 -19.58
N ASN A 168 -8.57 27.78 -20.58
CA ASN A 168 -7.99 27.42 -21.87
C ASN A 168 -7.45 28.61 -22.70
N LYS A 169 -7.76 29.86 -22.29
CA LYS A 169 -7.26 31.09 -22.92
C LYS A 169 -5.98 31.57 -22.24
N ASN A 170 -5.89 31.35 -20.93
CA ASN A 170 -4.87 31.92 -20.05
C ASN A 170 -3.75 30.93 -19.69
N GLY A 171 -3.90 29.62 -19.96
CA GLY A 171 -2.76 28.70 -19.92
C GLY A 171 -3.08 27.22 -19.67
N ASP A 172 -2.59 26.72 -18.54
CA ASP A 172 -2.58 25.30 -18.17
C ASP A 172 -3.98 24.84 -17.72
N ASP A 173 -4.87 24.62 -18.69
CA ASP A 173 -6.21 24.06 -18.46
C ASP A 173 -6.12 22.65 -17.89
N PHE A 174 -6.97 22.33 -16.91
CA PHE A 174 -6.98 21.02 -16.27
C PHE A 174 -7.38 19.93 -17.26
N ARG A 175 -6.60 18.84 -17.28
CA ARG A 175 -6.89 17.67 -18.12
C ARG A 175 -7.03 16.38 -17.34
N GLY A 176 -6.37 16.26 -16.19
CA GLY A 176 -6.51 15.09 -15.36
C GLY A 176 -5.48 15.00 -14.24
N TRP A 177 -5.51 13.86 -13.57
CA TRP A 177 -4.57 13.50 -12.53
C TRP A 177 -4.22 12.01 -12.64
N ALA A 178 -3.07 11.65 -12.09
CA ALA A 178 -2.66 10.27 -11.88
C ALA A 178 -1.93 10.16 -10.53
N ILE A 179 -2.09 9.03 -9.85
CA ILE A 179 -1.36 8.71 -8.62
C ILE A 179 -0.69 7.34 -8.70
N ARG A 180 0.41 7.20 -7.98
CA ARG A 180 1.06 5.92 -7.65
C ARG A 180 1.28 5.87 -6.15
N VAL A 181 0.85 4.78 -5.53
CA VAL A 181 1.14 4.48 -4.13
C VAL A 181 2.11 3.31 -4.06
N MET A 182 3.15 3.46 -3.25
CA MET A 182 4.17 2.44 -3.03
C MET A 182 4.38 2.23 -1.53
N ASP A 183 4.80 1.02 -1.16
CA ASP A 183 5.42 0.81 0.15
C ASP A 183 6.86 1.34 0.16
N MET A 184 7.47 1.37 1.35
CA MET A 184 8.87 1.81 1.51
C MET A 184 9.89 0.81 0.95
N LYS A 185 9.46 -0.35 0.46
CA LYS A 185 10.27 -1.31 -0.28
C LYS A 185 10.16 -1.10 -1.79
N GLY A 186 9.51 -0.03 -2.27
CA GLY A 186 9.37 0.26 -3.69
C GLY A 186 8.34 -0.60 -4.43
N LYS A 187 7.56 -1.44 -3.72
CA LYS A 187 6.48 -2.21 -4.32
C LYS A 187 5.30 -1.29 -4.61
N VAL A 188 4.81 -1.34 -5.84
CA VAL A 188 3.61 -0.60 -6.24
C VAL A 188 2.36 -1.27 -5.67
N LEU A 189 1.65 -0.57 -4.80
CA LEU A 189 0.41 -1.04 -4.18
C LEU A 189 -0.81 -0.73 -5.05
N THR A 190 -0.87 0.48 -5.63
CA THR A 190 -1.90 0.85 -6.60
C THR A 190 -1.42 1.98 -7.49
N GLU A 191 -1.95 2.02 -8.71
CA GLU A 191 -1.94 3.20 -9.57
C GLU A 191 -3.37 3.56 -9.94
N ARG A 192 -3.70 4.85 -9.98
CA ARG A 192 -5.01 5.35 -10.39
C ARG A 192 -4.87 6.63 -11.19
N ALA A 193 -5.86 6.92 -12.02
CA ALA A 193 -5.90 8.16 -12.76
C ALA A 193 -7.33 8.52 -13.12
N SER A 194 -7.57 9.79 -13.44
CA SER A 194 -8.87 10.25 -13.95
C SER A 194 -9.22 9.64 -15.32
N SER A 195 -8.24 9.10 -16.03
CA SER A 195 -8.41 8.29 -17.24
C SER A 195 -7.24 7.31 -17.37
N ALA A 196 -7.51 6.08 -17.83
CA ALA A 196 -6.49 5.04 -17.96
C ALA A 196 -5.27 5.48 -18.80
N GLY A 197 -5.50 6.31 -19.83
CA GLY A 197 -4.43 6.84 -20.68
C GLY A 197 -3.43 7.74 -19.95
N TYR A 198 -3.76 8.24 -18.76
CA TYR A 198 -2.89 9.11 -17.97
C TYR A 198 -1.92 8.38 -17.06
N LEU A 199 -2.10 7.07 -16.82
CA LEU A 199 -1.15 6.27 -16.05
C LEU A 199 0.27 6.29 -16.64
N ARG A 200 0.39 6.48 -17.97
CA ARG A 200 1.68 6.61 -18.65
C ARG A 200 2.55 7.75 -18.08
N TYR A 201 1.93 8.82 -17.57
CA TYR A 201 2.69 9.96 -17.04
C TYR A 201 3.42 9.62 -15.73
N LEU A 202 2.93 8.65 -14.96
CA LEU A 202 3.62 8.16 -13.75
C LEU A 202 4.99 7.53 -14.06
N LYS A 203 5.18 7.00 -15.27
CA LYS A 203 6.45 6.41 -15.72
C LYS A 203 7.45 7.45 -16.22
N THR A 204 6.96 8.59 -16.67
CA THR A 204 7.80 9.67 -17.23
C THR A 204 8.30 10.65 -16.19
N VAL A 205 7.71 10.63 -14.98
CA VAL A 205 8.11 11.51 -13.89
C VAL A 205 9.40 11.01 -13.26
N ILE A 206 10.41 11.86 -13.23
CA ILE A 206 11.61 11.64 -12.41
C ILE A 206 11.21 11.84 -10.94
N THR A 207 11.21 10.79 -10.14
CA THR A 207 10.93 10.85 -8.70
C THR A 207 12.23 11.01 -7.93
N ARG A 208 12.29 11.95 -6.99
CA ARG A 208 13.51 12.19 -6.18
C ARG A 208 13.54 11.34 -4.92
N ARG A 209 12.36 11.02 -4.39
CA ARG A 209 12.21 10.38 -3.08
C ARG A 209 11.43 9.06 -3.14
N ALA A 210 11.10 8.58 -4.35
CA ALA A 210 10.45 7.30 -4.51
C ALA A 210 11.29 6.19 -3.87
N PRO A 211 10.69 5.32 -3.04
CA PRO A 211 11.31 4.09 -2.60
C PRO A 211 11.73 3.24 -3.80
N VAL A 212 12.91 2.63 -3.71
CA VAL A 212 13.49 1.78 -4.76
C VAL A 212 13.41 0.33 -4.28
N PRO A 213 12.93 -0.61 -5.10
CA PRO A 213 12.98 -2.01 -4.75
C PRO A 213 14.42 -2.47 -4.51
N PRO A 214 14.65 -3.38 -3.55
CA PRO A 214 15.97 -3.99 -3.39
C PRO A 214 16.38 -4.62 -4.72
N GLU A 215 17.63 -4.43 -5.12
CA GLU A 215 18.18 -5.15 -6.27
C GLU A 215 18.11 -6.65 -5.95
N GLU A 216 17.51 -7.44 -6.84
CA GLU A 216 17.63 -8.89 -6.74
C GLU A 216 19.12 -9.20 -6.98
N ASP A 217 19.82 -9.62 -5.92
CA ASP A 217 21.20 -10.11 -6.03
C ASP A 217 21.21 -11.28 -7.05
N GLU A 218 21.76 -11.05 -8.25
CA GLU A 218 21.96 -12.06 -9.30
C GLU A 218 22.95 -13.17 -8.88
#